data_AF-A0A9D1J1M4-F1
#
_entry.id   AF-A0A9D1J1M4-F1
#
_cell.length_a   1.000
_cell.length_b   1.000
_cell.length_c   1.000
_cell.angle_alpha   90.00
_cell.angle_beta   90.00
_cell.angle_gamma   90.00
#
_symmetry.space_group_name_H-M   'P 1'
#
loop_
_entity.id
_entity.type
_entity.pdbx_description
1 polymer ?
#
loop_
_entity_poly.entity_id
_entity_poly.type
_entity_poly.pdbx_seq_one_letter_code
_entity_poly.pdbx_strand_id
1 'polypeptide(L)'
;MYLSRVELDITRRTTMQALAAPQKLHGAVESSFPGERKRRLWRLDRLGGKLYLLVLSEDQPDLTELVRQFGRQEAAPEIQDYTPLLKRISPGSVWRFRLTANPTKSCPGKKDSDIRGTVKAHCSVEFQKQWLLDRAPKHGFALLPDKFTVTESKWLHFSKGRDGGRPVTILSVTYEGILQITDEQQFCQLLKNGIGRGKAYGLGLMTVMRQSDLSR
;
A
#
# COMPACT_ATOMS: atom_id res chain seq x y z
N MET A 1 -0.08 -13.80 -10.99
CA MET A 1 0.01 -12.53 -10.23
C MET A 1 1.45 -12.14 -10.15
N TYR A 2 1.74 -10.86 -10.27
CA TYR A 2 3.10 -10.35 -10.35
C TYR A 2 3.31 -9.25 -9.32
N LEU A 3 4.47 -9.28 -8.66
CA LEU A 3 4.99 -8.17 -7.90
C LEU A 3 6.12 -7.55 -8.71
N SER A 4 5.96 -6.28 -9.06
CA SER A 4 6.93 -5.53 -9.84
C SER A 4 7.52 -4.39 -9.03
N ARG A 5 8.78 -4.05 -9.30
CA ARG A 5 9.51 -2.99 -8.63
C ARG A 5 10.22 -2.11 -9.65
N VAL A 6 10.05 -0.80 -9.53
CA VAL A 6 10.72 0.20 -10.36
C VAL A 6 11.45 1.21 -9.49
N GLU A 7 12.74 1.42 -9.75
CA GLU A 7 13.51 2.50 -9.11
C GLU A 7 13.09 3.85 -9.71
N LEU A 8 12.61 4.76 -8.88
CA LEU A 8 12.21 6.10 -9.30
C LEU A 8 13.39 7.06 -9.21
N ASP A 9 13.50 7.92 -10.20
CA ASP A 9 14.52 8.96 -10.24
C ASP A 9 13.99 10.27 -9.63
N ILE A 10 14.35 10.51 -8.37
CA ILE A 10 13.95 11.70 -7.61
C ILE A 10 14.65 12.99 -8.05
N THR A 11 15.64 12.92 -8.95
CA THR A 11 16.28 14.12 -9.51
C THR A 11 15.44 14.74 -10.63
N ARG A 12 14.52 13.96 -11.22
CA ARG A 12 13.64 14.41 -12.30
C ARG A 12 12.45 15.18 -11.76
N ARG A 13 12.18 16.34 -12.37
CA ARG A 13 11.01 17.17 -12.05
C ARG A 13 9.69 16.43 -12.25
N THR A 14 9.58 15.59 -13.28
CA THR A 14 8.37 14.79 -13.55
C THR A 14 8.07 13.84 -12.39
N THR A 15 9.08 13.13 -11.88
CA THR A 15 8.97 12.26 -10.71
C THR A 15 8.56 13.05 -9.48
N MET A 16 9.24 14.16 -9.18
CA MET A 16 8.91 14.99 -8.01
C MET A 16 7.46 15.50 -8.03
N GLN A 17 6.98 15.93 -9.20
CA GLN A 17 5.57 16.30 -9.36
C GLN A 17 4.62 15.11 -9.16
N ALA A 18 5.00 13.91 -9.59
CA ALA A 18 4.19 12.70 -9.40
C ALA A 18 4.14 12.24 -7.94
N LEU A 19 5.22 12.47 -7.18
CA LEU A 19 5.25 12.20 -5.73
C LEU A 19 4.34 13.15 -4.94
N ALA A 20 4.22 14.42 -5.37
CA ALA A 20 3.27 15.37 -4.79
C ALA A 20 1.82 15.10 -5.20
N ALA A 21 1.62 14.39 -6.31
CA ALA A 21 0.31 14.14 -6.93
C ALA A 21 0.12 12.64 -7.21
N PRO A 22 -0.28 11.84 -6.20
CA PRO A 22 -0.41 10.37 -6.31
C PRO A 22 -1.25 9.89 -7.50
N GLN A 23 -2.20 10.71 -7.98
CA GLN A 23 -3.00 10.44 -9.17
C GLN A 23 -2.17 10.29 -10.45
N LYS A 24 -0.99 10.93 -10.56
CA LYS A 24 -0.09 10.80 -11.71
C LYS A 24 0.54 9.41 -11.72
N LEU A 25 1.04 8.95 -10.57
CA LEU A 25 1.55 7.58 -10.41
C LEU A 25 0.46 6.54 -10.63
N HIS A 26 -0.75 6.80 -10.10
CA HIS A 26 -1.90 5.94 -10.35
C HIS A 26 -2.20 5.80 -11.85
N GLY A 27 -2.24 6.91 -12.58
CA GLY A 27 -2.43 6.91 -14.03
C GLY A 27 -1.36 6.10 -14.75
N ALA A 28 -0.09 6.30 -14.39
CA ALA A 28 1.04 5.57 -14.97
C ALA A 28 0.97 4.06 -14.72
N VAL A 29 0.64 3.66 -13.48
CA VAL A 29 0.41 2.25 -13.13
C VAL A 29 -0.75 1.67 -13.94
N GLU A 30 -1.84 2.41 -14.13
CA GLU A 30 -2.98 1.92 -14.91
C GLU A 30 -2.63 1.78 -16.41
N SER A 31 -1.80 2.68 -16.94
CA SER A 31 -1.32 2.66 -18.33
C SER A 31 -0.32 1.53 -18.61
N SER A 32 0.29 0.93 -17.59
CA SER A 32 1.20 -0.21 -17.73
C SER A 32 0.53 -1.54 -18.07
N PHE A 33 -0.78 -1.55 -18.30
CA PHE A 33 -1.51 -2.78 -18.57
C PHE A 33 -2.49 -2.60 -19.73
N PRO A 34 -2.45 -3.45 -20.76
CA PRO A 34 -3.47 -3.48 -21.78
C PRO A 34 -4.76 -4.09 -21.22
N GLY A 35 -5.90 -3.67 -21.76
CA GLY A 35 -7.21 -4.28 -21.47
C GLY A 35 -7.97 -3.66 -20.30
N GLU A 36 -8.87 -4.45 -19.73
CA GLU A 36 -9.84 -3.95 -18.75
C GLU A 36 -9.19 -3.51 -17.44
N ARG A 37 -9.86 -2.56 -16.78
CA ARG A 37 -9.41 -2.03 -15.50
C ARG A 37 -9.66 -3.04 -14.38
N LYS A 38 -8.61 -3.74 -13.98
CA LYS A 38 -8.59 -4.65 -12.82
C LYS A 38 -8.08 -3.97 -11.56
N ARG A 39 -8.21 -4.64 -10.41
CA ARG A 39 -7.64 -4.17 -9.15
C ARG A 39 -6.11 -4.26 -9.21
N ARG A 40 -5.45 -3.11 -9.10
CA ARG A 40 -3.99 -3.00 -9.02
C ARG A 40 -3.64 -2.26 -7.74
N LEU A 41 -2.69 -2.79 -6.99
CA LEU A 41 -2.19 -2.15 -5.77
C LEU A 41 -0.78 -1.65 -6.03
N TRP A 42 -0.44 -0.53 -5.43
CA TRP A 42 0.92 -0.01 -5.51
C TRP A 42 1.29 0.69 -4.22
N ARG A 43 2.60 0.87 -3.98
CA ARG A 43 3.14 1.55 -2.81
C ARG A 43 4.51 2.14 -3.16
N LEU A 44 4.82 3.27 -2.53
CA LEU A 44 6.15 3.85 -2.57
C LEU A 44 6.95 3.40 -1.35
N ASP A 45 8.15 2.86 -1.59
CA ASP A 45 9.07 2.41 -0.53
C ASP A 45 10.43 3.05 -0.68
N ARG A 46 11.03 3.44 0.45
CA ARG A 46 12.43 3.86 0.50
C ARG A 46 13.29 2.72 1.03
N LEU A 47 14.30 2.33 0.25
CA LEU A 47 15.25 1.28 0.61
C LEU A 47 16.66 1.71 0.19
N GLY A 48 17.60 1.72 1.13
CA GLY A 48 19.01 2.08 0.85
C GLY A 48 19.17 3.48 0.24
N GLY A 49 18.38 4.45 0.68
CA GLY A 49 18.38 5.83 0.14
C GLY A 49 17.66 6.00 -1.21
N LYS A 50 17.29 4.90 -1.87
CA LYS A 50 16.56 4.90 -3.14
C LYS A 50 15.06 4.83 -2.93
N LEU A 51 14.29 5.31 -3.89
CA LEU A 51 12.84 5.28 -3.88
C LEU A 51 12.34 4.28 -4.92
N TYR A 52 11.49 3.35 -4.51
CA TYR A 52 10.92 2.32 -5.35
C TYR A 52 9.40 2.45 -5.42
N LEU A 53 8.85 2.25 -6.62
CA LEU A 53 7.43 1.97 -6.81
C LEU A 53 7.25 0.46 -6.88
N LEU A 54 6.52 -0.09 -5.91
CA LEU A 54 6.05 -1.47 -5.93
C LEU A 54 4.66 -1.53 -6.56
N VAL A 55 4.42 -2.49 -7.44
CA VAL A 55 3.13 -2.73 -8.10
C VAL A 55 2.76 -4.19 -7.98
N LEU A 56 1.61 -4.49 -7.39
CA LEU A 56 1.00 -5.80 -7.36
C LEU A 56 -0.17 -5.85 -8.34
N SER A 57 -0.12 -6.80 -9.26
CA SER A 57 -1.11 -6.98 -10.32
C SER A 57 -1.40 -8.46 -10.59
N GLU A 58 -2.55 -8.72 -11.21
CA GLU A 58 -2.89 -10.07 -11.69
C GLU A 58 -2.08 -10.43 -12.93
N ASP A 59 -2.09 -9.53 -13.92
CA ASP A 59 -1.39 -9.65 -15.19
C ASP A 59 0.02 -9.06 -15.10
N GLN A 60 0.90 -9.45 -16.03
CA GLN A 60 2.26 -8.91 -16.11
C GLN A 60 2.22 -7.48 -16.70
N PRO A 61 2.82 -6.48 -16.04
CA PRO A 61 2.85 -5.11 -16.56
C PRO A 61 3.87 -4.92 -17.68
N ASP A 62 3.56 -4.01 -18.61
CA ASP A 62 4.55 -3.30 -19.41
C ASP A 62 4.97 -2.02 -18.68
N LEU A 63 6.20 -2.02 -18.16
CA LEU A 63 6.74 -0.91 -17.36
C LEU A 63 7.56 0.08 -18.17
N THR A 64 7.68 -0.11 -19.50
CA THR A 64 8.55 0.69 -20.37
C THR A 64 8.25 2.18 -20.23
N GLU A 65 6.98 2.56 -20.38
CA GLU A 65 6.56 3.96 -20.32
C GLU A 65 6.66 4.55 -18.90
N LEU A 66 6.38 3.74 -17.87
CA LEU A 66 6.51 4.16 -16.48
C LEU A 66 7.97 4.47 -16.13
N VAL A 67 8.89 3.59 -16.55
CA VAL A 67 10.34 3.80 -16.40
C VAL A 67 10.78 5.03 -17.19
N ARG A 68 10.29 5.21 -18.42
CA ARG A 68 10.59 6.40 -19.23
C ARG A 68 10.16 7.69 -18.54
N GLN A 69 8.97 7.74 -17.93
CA GLN A 69 8.43 8.95 -17.32
C GLN A 69 9.04 9.28 -15.95
N PHE A 70 9.26 8.27 -15.10
CA PHE A 70 9.58 8.46 -13.68
C PHE A 70 10.75 7.62 -13.18
N GLY A 71 11.10 6.56 -13.91
CA GLY A 71 12.15 5.64 -13.52
C GLY A 71 13.56 6.17 -13.77
N ARG A 72 14.51 5.54 -13.08
CA ARG A 72 15.94 5.67 -13.34
C ARG A 72 16.32 4.84 -14.57
N GLN A 73 16.90 5.45 -15.59
CA GLN A 73 17.12 4.78 -16.89
C GLN A 73 18.17 3.66 -16.80
N GLU A 74 19.14 3.79 -15.89
CA GLU A 74 20.18 2.77 -15.69
C GLU A 74 19.71 1.58 -14.84
N ALA A 75 18.50 1.64 -14.26
CA ALA A 75 17.97 0.61 -13.38
C ALA A 75 16.81 -0.11 -14.08
N ALA A 76 17.05 -1.38 -14.45
CA ALA A 76 15.99 -2.22 -15.04
C ALA A 76 14.86 -2.46 -14.03
N PRO A 77 13.59 -2.44 -14.47
CA PRO A 77 12.47 -2.84 -13.62
C PRO A 77 12.56 -4.33 -13.32
N GLU A 78 12.18 -4.72 -12.10
CA GLU A 78 12.11 -6.12 -11.69
C GLU A 78 10.66 -6.58 -11.67
N ILE A 79 10.38 -7.75 -12.23
CA ILE A 79 9.05 -8.37 -12.24
C ILE A 79 9.22 -9.80 -11.74
N GLN A 80 8.47 -10.19 -10.71
CA GLN A 80 8.50 -11.56 -10.18
C GLN A 80 7.10 -12.14 -10.02
N ASP A 81 6.98 -13.46 -10.24
CA ASP A 81 5.77 -14.21 -9.92
C ASP A 81 5.52 -14.17 -8.41
N TYR A 82 4.33 -13.73 -8.02
CA TYR A 82 3.90 -13.62 -6.63
C TYR A 82 3.32 -14.93 -6.09
N THR A 83 2.97 -15.86 -6.97
CA THR A 83 2.34 -17.14 -6.64
C THR A 83 3.16 -18.01 -5.68
N PRO A 84 4.50 -18.13 -5.81
CA PRO A 84 5.32 -18.90 -4.88
C PRO A 84 5.27 -18.35 -3.45
N LEU A 85 5.19 -17.02 -3.27
CA LEU A 85 5.04 -16.42 -1.95
C LEU A 85 3.68 -16.76 -1.34
N LEU A 86 2.61 -16.66 -2.13
CA LEU A 86 1.26 -17.00 -1.66
C LEU A 86 1.15 -18.46 -1.20
N LYS A 87 1.77 -19.40 -1.93
CA LYS A 87 1.81 -20.83 -1.56
C LYS A 87 2.57 -21.13 -0.26
N ARG A 88 3.41 -20.20 0.22
CA ARG A 88 4.17 -20.35 1.46
C ARG A 88 3.43 -19.82 2.69
N ILE A 89 2.32 -19.11 2.50
CA ILE A 89 1.47 -18.66 3.59
C ILE A 89 0.77 -19.88 4.18
N SER A 90 1.00 -20.14 5.46
CA SER A 90 0.31 -21.20 6.18
C SER A 90 -0.10 -20.71 7.56
N PRO A 91 -1.21 -21.21 8.14
CA PRO A 91 -1.58 -20.88 9.52
C PRO A 91 -0.43 -21.17 10.48
N GLY A 92 -0.24 -20.29 11.47
CA GLY A 92 0.85 -20.35 12.45
C GLY A 92 2.20 -19.80 11.97
N SER A 93 2.39 -19.58 10.65
CA SER A 93 3.65 -19.00 10.15
C SER A 93 3.81 -17.53 10.54
N VAL A 94 5.06 -17.13 10.75
CA VAL A 94 5.44 -15.79 11.22
C VAL A 94 6.17 -15.01 10.12
N TRP A 95 5.74 -13.78 9.91
CA TRP A 95 6.20 -12.95 8.80
C TRP A 95 6.50 -11.54 9.26
N ARG A 96 7.57 -10.95 8.74
CA ARG A 96 7.74 -9.50 8.78
C ARG A 96 6.83 -8.88 7.75
N PHE A 97 6.18 -7.79 8.09
CA PHE A 97 5.31 -7.07 7.17
C PHE A 97 5.65 -5.59 7.11
N ARG A 98 5.32 -4.99 5.97
CA ARG A 98 5.21 -3.55 5.79
C ARG A 98 3.87 -3.26 5.14
N LEU A 99 3.13 -2.31 5.69
CA LEU A 99 1.82 -1.88 5.18
C LEU A 99 1.78 -0.37 5.20
N THR A 100 1.35 0.27 4.13
CA THR A 100 0.96 1.70 4.18
C THR A 100 -0.54 1.78 3.96
N ALA A 101 -1.31 2.32 4.90
CA ALA A 101 -2.76 2.36 4.87
C ALA A 101 -3.32 3.70 5.36
N ASN A 102 -4.60 3.96 5.08
CA ASN A 102 -5.32 5.09 5.65
C ASN A 102 -6.17 4.64 6.85
N PRO A 103 -5.76 4.93 8.09
CA PRO A 103 -6.50 4.54 9.28
C PRO A 103 -7.72 5.44 9.51
N THR A 104 -8.77 5.18 8.75
CA THR A 104 -10.07 5.85 8.90
C THR A 104 -11.00 5.05 9.79
N LYS A 105 -11.71 5.70 10.71
CA LYS A 105 -12.99 5.20 11.25
C LYS A 105 -14.13 6.01 10.62
N SER A 106 -15.18 5.30 10.21
CA SER A 106 -16.44 5.92 9.81
C SER A 106 -17.21 6.20 11.09
N CYS A 107 -17.27 7.45 11.53
CA CYS A 107 -18.15 7.83 12.62
C CYS A 107 -19.58 7.91 12.04
N PRO A 108 -20.55 7.11 12.51
CA PRO A 108 -21.95 7.32 12.14
C PRO A 108 -22.36 8.75 12.52
N GLY A 109 -23.17 9.41 11.69
CA GLY A 109 -23.83 10.65 12.10
C GLY A 109 -24.70 10.39 13.32
N LYS A 110 -24.87 11.39 14.20
CA LYS A 110 -25.86 11.30 15.29
C LYS A 110 -27.23 10.92 14.68
N LYS A 111 -27.97 10.04 15.36
CA LYS A 111 -29.25 9.43 14.92
C LYS A 111 -30.39 10.41 14.58
N ASP A 112 -30.14 11.71 14.53
CA ASP A 112 -31.16 12.76 14.42
C ASP A 112 -30.83 13.87 13.40
N SER A 113 -29.88 13.60 12.48
CA SER A 113 -29.56 14.54 11.41
C SER A 113 -29.14 13.77 10.15
N ASP A 114 -29.69 14.15 9.00
CA ASP A 114 -29.47 13.60 7.66
C ASP A 114 -28.05 13.87 7.11
N ILE A 115 -27.04 13.85 7.99
CA ILE A 115 -25.64 14.18 7.71
C ILE A 115 -24.87 12.88 7.56
N ARG A 116 -24.44 12.59 6.32
CA ARG A 116 -23.49 11.51 5.99
C ARG A 116 -22.28 11.54 6.95
N GLY A 117 -22.00 10.39 7.58
CA GLY A 117 -20.93 10.24 8.57
C GLY A 117 -19.57 10.75 8.08
N THR A 118 -18.93 11.62 8.88
CA THR A 118 -17.63 12.20 8.57
C THR A 118 -16.51 11.21 8.89
N VAL A 119 -15.58 11.07 7.95
CA VAL A 119 -14.38 10.24 8.14
C VAL A 119 -13.31 11.09 8.82
N LYS A 120 -13.03 10.83 10.10
CA LYS A 120 -11.91 11.45 10.82
C LYS A 120 -10.71 10.50 10.84
N ALA A 121 -9.55 10.99 10.40
CA ALA A 121 -8.29 10.31 10.68
C ALA A 121 -7.89 10.68 12.10
N HIS A 122 -7.61 9.69 12.94
CA HIS A 122 -7.17 9.95 14.32
C HIS A 122 -5.64 9.96 14.36
N CYS A 123 -5.08 11.03 14.93
CA CYS A 123 -3.67 11.38 14.77
C CYS A 123 -2.72 10.67 15.75
N SER A 124 -3.19 9.99 16.81
CA SER A 124 -2.30 9.34 17.79
C SER A 124 -1.81 7.97 17.30
N VAL A 125 -0.57 7.63 17.65
CA VAL A 125 0.07 6.35 17.29
C VAL A 125 -0.71 5.18 17.87
N GLU A 126 -1.25 5.31 19.09
CA GLU A 126 -2.06 4.29 19.76
C GLU A 126 -3.32 3.98 18.96
N PHE A 127 -4.00 4.99 18.44
CA PHE A 127 -5.19 4.76 17.63
C PHE A 127 -4.83 4.11 16.29
N GLN A 128 -3.75 4.56 15.65
CA GLN A 128 -3.28 4.00 14.39
C GLN A 128 -2.96 2.50 14.57
N LYS A 129 -2.27 2.15 15.67
CA LYS A 129 -2.04 0.75 16.06
C LYS A 129 -3.36 0.01 16.29
N GLN A 130 -4.29 0.61 17.04
CA GLN A 130 -5.60 0.00 17.32
C GLN A 130 -6.40 -0.24 16.03
N TRP A 131 -6.32 0.66 15.06
CA TRP A 131 -7.00 0.51 13.77
C TRP A 131 -6.57 -0.76 13.03
N LEU A 132 -5.28 -1.10 13.09
CA LEU A 132 -4.75 -2.32 12.47
C LEU A 132 -5.08 -3.56 13.30
N LEU A 133 -4.97 -3.46 14.64
CA LEU A 133 -5.36 -4.52 15.57
C LEU A 133 -6.83 -4.94 15.40
N ASP A 134 -7.75 -3.97 15.31
CA ASP A 134 -9.19 -4.19 15.11
C ASP A 134 -9.52 -4.95 13.80
N ARG A 135 -8.61 -4.91 12.82
CA ARG A 135 -8.81 -5.48 11.48
C ARG A 135 -8.05 -6.79 11.25
N ALA A 136 -6.98 -7.03 12.01
CA ALA A 136 -6.13 -8.20 11.82
C ALA A 136 -6.93 -9.52 11.83
N PRO A 137 -7.84 -9.77 12.81
CA PRO A 137 -8.59 -11.03 12.86
C PRO A 137 -9.48 -11.26 11.63
N LYS A 138 -10.07 -10.18 11.08
CA LYS A 138 -10.95 -10.23 9.88
C LYS A 138 -10.19 -10.47 8.58
N HIS A 139 -8.87 -10.47 8.64
CA HIS A 139 -8.00 -10.63 7.50
C HIS A 139 -7.02 -11.79 7.69
N GLY A 140 -7.28 -12.70 8.64
CA GLY A 140 -6.52 -13.93 8.79
C GLY A 140 -5.11 -13.75 9.35
N PHE A 141 -4.85 -12.70 10.13
CA PHE A 141 -3.60 -12.57 10.86
C PHE A 141 -3.80 -12.03 12.28
N ALA A 142 -2.81 -12.27 13.14
CA ALA A 142 -2.71 -11.73 14.47
C ALA A 142 -1.48 -10.82 14.59
N LEU A 143 -1.61 -9.79 15.42
CA LEU A 143 -0.54 -8.85 15.77
C LEU A 143 -0.40 -8.79 17.28
N LEU A 144 0.84 -8.81 17.74
CA LEU A 144 1.16 -8.49 19.14
C LEU A 144 1.52 -6.99 19.21
N PRO A 145 0.91 -6.20 20.12
CA PRO A 145 1.12 -4.74 20.19
C PRO A 145 2.59 -4.27 20.30
N ASP A 146 3.46 -5.12 20.85
CA ASP A 146 4.90 -4.92 21.02
C ASP A 146 5.72 -5.33 19.78
N LYS A 147 5.15 -6.11 18.86
CA LYS A 147 5.85 -6.63 17.68
C LYS A 147 5.63 -5.81 16.40
N PHE A 148 4.91 -4.69 16.48
CA PHE A 148 4.78 -3.77 15.36
C PHE A 148 4.71 -2.30 15.81
N THR A 149 5.07 -1.40 14.91
CA THR A 149 5.04 0.04 15.15
C THR A 149 4.59 0.81 13.91
N VAL A 150 4.28 2.09 14.12
CA VAL A 150 4.10 3.07 13.05
C VAL A 150 5.47 3.67 12.74
N THR A 151 5.94 3.53 11.51
CA THR A 151 7.24 4.05 11.07
C THR A 151 7.12 5.39 10.33
N GLU A 152 5.96 5.68 9.74
CA GLU A 152 5.70 6.96 9.07
C GLU A 152 4.21 7.33 9.21
N SER A 153 3.93 8.61 9.42
CA SER A 153 2.57 9.16 9.39
C SER A 153 2.61 10.50 8.65
N LYS A 154 1.95 10.59 7.49
CA LYS A 154 1.99 11.78 6.64
C LYS A 154 0.63 12.08 6.03
N TRP A 155 0.30 13.37 5.96
CA TRP A 155 -0.87 13.83 5.22
C TRP A 155 -0.53 14.02 3.75
N LEU A 156 -1.34 13.43 2.88
CA LEU A 156 -1.32 13.66 1.45
C LEU A 156 -2.39 14.69 1.12
N HIS A 157 -1.98 15.81 0.53
CA HIS A 157 -2.84 16.88 0.07
C HIS A 157 -2.67 17.05 -1.44
N PHE A 158 -3.73 16.80 -2.20
CA PHE A 158 -3.71 16.95 -3.66
C PHE A 158 -5.12 17.24 -4.19
N SER A 159 -5.23 17.71 -5.42
CA SER A 159 -6.53 17.98 -6.06
C SER A 159 -6.91 16.89 -7.06
N LYS A 160 -8.18 16.48 -7.03
CA LYS A 160 -8.75 15.49 -7.97
C LYS A 160 -9.38 16.20 -9.18
N GLY A 161 -8.76 16.10 -10.36
CA GLY A 161 -9.24 16.68 -11.63
C GLY A 161 -8.13 17.43 -12.39
N ARG A 162 -8.46 18.03 -13.54
CA ARG A 162 -7.63 19.12 -14.12
C ARG A 162 -7.86 20.40 -13.29
N ASP A 163 -6.93 21.36 -13.39
CA ASP A 163 -6.81 22.62 -12.62
C ASP A 163 -8.05 23.05 -11.81
N GLY A 164 -7.91 23.09 -10.46
CA GLY A 164 -8.99 23.51 -9.55
C GLY A 164 -9.93 22.40 -9.05
N GLY A 165 -9.60 21.13 -9.31
CA GLY A 165 -10.38 19.98 -8.86
C GLY A 165 -10.54 19.85 -7.33
N ARG A 166 -11.48 19.01 -6.88
CA ARG A 166 -11.81 18.87 -5.44
C ARG A 166 -10.57 18.48 -4.62
N PRO A 167 -10.26 19.20 -3.53
CA PRO A 167 -9.14 18.86 -2.68
C PRO A 167 -9.38 17.51 -2.01
N VAL A 168 -8.35 16.69 -1.97
CA VAL A 168 -8.31 15.38 -1.33
C VAL A 168 -7.25 15.43 -0.25
N THR A 169 -7.69 15.15 0.97
CA THR A 169 -6.85 15.07 2.17
C THR A 169 -6.92 13.65 2.70
N ILE A 170 -5.79 12.94 2.69
CA ILE A 170 -5.70 11.53 3.09
C ILE A 170 -4.53 11.36 4.05
N LEU A 171 -4.78 10.74 5.21
CA LEU A 171 -3.72 10.31 6.10
C LEU A 171 -3.13 8.99 5.58
N SER A 172 -1.81 8.98 5.38
CA SER A 172 -1.03 7.81 5.01
C SER A 172 -0.20 7.38 6.21
N VAL A 173 -0.41 6.16 6.71
CA VAL A 173 0.32 5.61 7.84
C VAL A 173 1.00 4.32 7.45
N THR A 174 2.31 4.25 7.68
CA THR A 174 3.13 3.07 7.43
C THR A 174 3.33 2.30 8.74
N TYR A 175 2.98 1.02 8.70
CA TYR A 175 3.13 0.05 9.76
C TYR A 175 4.19 -0.97 9.36
N GLU A 176 5.06 -1.29 10.32
CA GLU A 176 6.07 -2.34 10.17
C GLU A 176 6.14 -3.17 11.42
N GLY A 177 6.39 -4.47 11.26
CA GLY A 177 6.50 -5.37 12.38
C GLY A 177 6.42 -6.82 11.98
N ILE A 178 6.01 -7.63 12.92
CA ILE A 178 5.84 -9.07 12.79
C ILE A 178 4.34 -9.38 12.96
N LEU A 179 3.84 -10.24 12.08
CA LEU A 179 2.50 -10.82 12.17
C LEU A 179 2.58 -12.34 12.16
N GLN A 180 1.55 -12.97 12.71
CA GLN A 180 1.33 -14.42 12.64
C GLN A 180 0.08 -14.70 11.82
N ILE A 181 0.15 -15.65 10.90
CA ILE A 181 -1.00 -16.03 10.09
C ILE A 181 -1.96 -16.87 10.93
N THR A 182 -3.25 -16.53 10.88
CA THR A 182 -4.34 -17.28 11.54
C THR A 182 -5.25 -17.98 10.53
N ASP A 183 -5.46 -17.38 9.35
CA ASP A 183 -6.27 -17.94 8.27
C ASP A 183 -5.60 -17.62 6.92
N GLU A 184 -5.16 -18.67 6.23
CA GLU A 184 -4.45 -18.56 4.96
C GLU A 184 -5.29 -17.92 3.86
N GLN A 185 -6.57 -18.29 3.74
CA GLN A 185 -7.44 -17.82 2.66
C GLN A 185 -7.74 -16.34 2.81
N GLN A 186 -8.12 -15.91 4.02
CA GLN A 186 -8.37 -14.51 4.34
C GLN A 186 -7.12 -13.65 4.16
N PHE A 187 -5.96 -14.16 4.59
CA PHE A 187 -4.71 -13.44 4.45
C PHE A 187 -4.27 -13.32 3.00
N CYS A 188 -4.36 -14.40 2.21
CA CYS A 188 -4.11 -14.36 0.78
C CYS A 188 -5.04 -13.36 0.08
N GLN A 189 -6.33 -13.32 0.44
CA GLN A 189 -7.26 -12.32 -0.10
C GLN A 189 -6.88 -10.90 0.29
N LEU A 190 -6.38 -10.66 1.51
CA LEU A 190 -5.83 -9.35 1.90
C LEU A 190 -4.62 -8.98 1.04
N LEU A 191 -3.67 -9.89 0.83
CA LEU A 191 -2.47 -9.58 0.04
C LEU A 191 -2.84 -9.19 -1.40
N LYS A 192 -3.84 -9.86 -1.99
CA LYS A 192 -4.31 -9.58 -3.35
C LYS A 192 -5.12 -8.30 -3.47
N ASN A 193 -6.03 -8.05 -2.53
CA ASN A 193 -7.03 -6.98 -2.65
C ASN A 193 -6.68 -5.71 -1.88
N GLY A 194 -5.74 -5.80 -0.94
CA GLY A 194 -5.27 -4.73 -0.09
C GLY A 194 -6.25 -4.35 1.02
N ILE A 195 -5.74 -3.69 2.05
CA ILE A 195 -6.49 -3.31 3.26
C ILE A 195 -6.80 -1.80 3.29
N GLY A 196 -8.01 -1.44 3.73
CA GLY A 196 -8.39 -0.04 3.94
C GLY A 196 -8.77 0.74 2.67
N ARG A 197 -8.85 2.07 2.81
CA ARG A 197 -9.23 3.01 1.75
C ARG A 197 -8.01 3.65 1.11
N GLY A 198 -8.19 4.29 -0.05
CA GLY A 198 -7.13 5.05 -0.73
C GLY A 198 -6.19 4.20 -1.59
N LYS A 199 -6.66 3.04 -2.08
CA LYS A 199 -5.88 2.11 -2.93
C LYS A 199 -5.35 2.73 -4.22
N ALA A 200 -6.12 3.65 -4.80
CA ALA A 200 -5.70 4.42 -5.97
C ALA A 200 -4.64 5.50 -5.66
N TYR A 201 -4.23 5.64 -4.40
CA TYR A 201 -3.28 6.66 -3.95
C TYR A 201 -2.05 6.02 -3.27
N GLY A 202 -1.76 4.77 -3.59
CA GLY A 202 -0.59 4.06 -3.08
C GLY A 202 -0.76 3.46 -1.68
N LEU A 203 -2.01 3.27 -1.23
CA LEU A 203 -2.34 2.76 0.10
C LEU A 203 -2.97 1.34 0.01
N GLY A 204 -2.86 0.60 1.10
CA GLY A 204 -3.46 -0.72 1.28
C GLY A 204 -2.64 -1.89 0.78
N LEU A 205 -1.51 -1.68 0.10
CA LEU A 205 -0.58 -2.75 -0.24
C LEU A 205 0.22 -3.18 1.00
N MET A 206 0.01 -4.43 1.43
CA MET A 206 0.85 -5.11 2.41
C MET A 206 1.85 -5.99 1.67
N THR A 207 3.10 -5.95 2.09
CA THR A 207 4.16 -6.87 1.66
C THR A 207 4.65 -7.65 2.85
N VAL A 208 4.95 -8.93 2.64
CA VAL A 208 5.49 -9.80 3.68
C VAL A 208 6.80 -10.43 3.25
N MET A 209 7.67 -10.66 4.23
CA MET A 209 8.89 -11.42 4.07
C MET A 209 8.93 -12.46 5.19
N ARG A 210 9.21 -13.72 4.82
CA ARG A 210 9.29 -14.78 5.83
C ARG A 210 10.37 -14.36 6.81
N GLN A 211 10.06 -14.42 8.09
CA GLN A 211 11.12 -14.37 9.08
C GLN A 211 11.85 -15.70 8.93
N SER A 212 12.92 -15.73 8.13
CA SER A 212 13.91 -16.79 8.25
C SER A 212 14.40 -16.72 9.69
N ASP A 213 14.43 -17.86 10.36
CA ASP A 213 15.08 -17.98 11.65
C ASP A 213 16.49 -17.43 11.48
N LEU A 214 16.74 -16.24 12.02
CA LEU A 214 18.09 -15.74 12.28
C LEU A 214 18.59 -16.56 13.47
N SER A 215 18.81 -17.84 13.20
CA SER A 215 19.56 -18.78 14.02
C SER A 215 20.72 -19.29 13.18
N ARG A 216 21.67 -18.38 12.93
CA ARG A 216 23.09 -18.70 12.72
C ARG A 216 23.92 -17.52 13.21
#